data_AF-A0A8H9CK18-F1
#
_entry.id   AF-A0A8H9CK18-F1
#
_cell.length_a   1.000
_cell.length_b   1.000
_cell.length_c   1.000
_cell.angle_alpha   90.00
_cell.angle_beta   90.00
_cell.angle_gamma   90.00
#
_symmetry.space_group_name_H-M   'P 1'
#
loop_
_entity.id
_entity.type
_entity.pdbx_description
1 polymer ?
#
loop_
_entity_poly.entity_id
_entity_poly.type
_entity_poly.pdbx_seq_one_letter_code
_entity_poly.pdbx_strand_id
1 'polypeptide(L)'
;MHPFTATRPPHLAWLLGLAGLIPFISGALGIWLTPVGWRPLVLTALLDYSAVILAFMGAIHWGLAMRAEEDSLNAQMQLGLSVIPPLIGWAAVSFGMPVALAIPVFILAFIGLYLADLRAVRLGLAPIWYKPLRKPLTVAVSISLLVAWGGVLLA
;
A
#
# COMPACT_ATOMS: atom_id res chain seq x y z
N MET A 1 21.15 10.74 -8.62
CA MET A 1 20.43 10.22 -7.43
C MET A 1 20.00 11.42 -6.59
N HIS A 2 18.73 11.50 -6.19
CA HIS A 2 18.33 12.54 -5.23
C HIS A 2 19.06 12.30 -3.89
N PRO A 3 19.51 13.36 -3.18
CA PRO A 3 20.24 13.20 -1.94
C PRO A 3 19.39 12.46 -0.91
N PHE A 4 19.98 11.47 -0.22
CA PHE A 4 19.32 10.77 0.89
C PHE A 4 18.98 11.70 2.05
N THR A 5 19.67 12.85 2.13
CA THR A 5 19.48 13.92 3.09
C THR A 5 18.35 14.88 2.76
N ALA A 6 17.78 14.83 1.54
CA ALA A 6 16.67 15.70 1.19
C ALA A 6 15.44 15.39 2.06
N THR A 7 14.83 16.44 2.62
CA THR A 7 13.67 16.33 3.51
C THR A 7 12.35 16.39 2.74
N ARG A 8 12.36 16.91 1.51
CA ARG A 8 11.18 17.03 0.65
C ARG A 8 11.23 16.02 -0.47
N PRO A 9 10.14 15.27 -0.71
CA PRO A 9 10.06 14.36 -1.83
C PRO A 9 10.09 15.12 -3.17
N PRO A 10 10.63 14.50 -4.24
CA PRO A 10 10.58 15.06 -5.58
C PRO A 10 9.13 15.32 -6.02
N HIS A 11 8.90 16.42 -6.75
CA HIS A 11 7.56 16.80 -7.19
C HIS A 11 6.86 15.69 -7.98
N LEU A 12 7.58 15.03 -8.89
CA LEU A 12 7.04 13.93 -9.68
C LEU A 12 6.62 12.73 -8.82
N ALA A 13 7.40 12.40 -7.77
CA ALA A 13 7.04 11.30 -6.86
C ALA A 13 5.75 11.61 -6.09
N TRP A 14 5.56 12.87 -5.69
CA TRP A 14 4.31 13.34 -5.10
C TRP A 14 3.14 13.23 -6.07
N LEU A 15 3.30 13.74 -7.30
CA LEU A 15 2.26 13.74 -8.32
C LEU A 15 1.79 12.31 -8.64
N LEU A 16 2.73 11.40 -8.86
CA LEU A 16 2.43 10.00 -9.15
C LEU A 16 1.82 9.30 -7.93
N GLY A 17 2.29 9.61 -6.72
CA GLY A 17 1.70 9.10 -5.49
C GLY A 17 0.23 9.52 -5.34
N LEU A 18 -0.10 10.78 -5.63
CA LEU A 18 -1.47 11.28 -5.63
C LEU A 18 -2.33 10.67 -6.73
N ALA A 19 -1.79 10.55 -7.95
CA ALA A 19 -2.48 9.88 -9.06
C ALA A 19 -2.82 8.42 -8.70
N GLY A 20 -1.93 7.75 -7.97
CA GLY A 20 -2.16 6.40 -7.45
C GLY A 20 -3.34 6.28 -6.48
N LEU A 21 -3.82 7.38 -5.88
CA LEU A 21 -5.00 7.38 -4.99
C LEU A 21 -6.33 7.35 -5.75
N ILE A 22 -6.33 7.64 -7.06
CA ILE A 22 -7.57 7.77 -7.85
C ILE A 22 -8.44 6.50 -7.74
N PRO A 23 -7.92 5.27 -7.91
CA PRO A 23 -8.78 4.08 -7.83
C PRO A 23 -9.26 3.79 -6.40
N PHE A 24 -8.49 4.15 -5.37
CA PHE A 24 -8.93 4.00 -3.98
C PHE A 24 -10.12 4.90 -3.65
N ILE A 25 -10.00 6.20 -3.98
CA ILE A 25 -11.07 7.18 -3.73
C ILE A 25 -12.30 6.83 -4.58
N SER A 26 -12.09 6.49 -5.86
CA SER A 26 -13.18 6.12 -6.77
C SER A 26 -13.89 4.86 -6.31
N GLY A 27 -13.15 3.83 -5.88
CA GLY A 27 -13.72 2.59 -5.34
C GLY A 27 -14.50 2.85 -4.05
N ALA A 28 -13.93 3.61 -3.12
CA ALA A 28 -14.58 3.96 -1.86
C ALA A 28 -15.90 4.69 -2.07
N LEU A 29 -15.93 5.73 -2.91
CA LEU A 29 -17.16 6.45 -3.24
C LEU A 29 -18.13 5.59 -4.07
N GLY A 30 -17.60 4.74 -4.95
CA GLY A 30 -18.39 3.87 -5.82
C GLY A 30 -19.33 2.96 -5.05
N ILE A 31 -18.92 2.42 -3.89
CA ILE A 31 -19.79 1.56 -3.06
C ILE A 31 -21.05 2.28 -2.58
N TRP A 32 -20.93 3.56 -2.29
CA TRP A 32 -22.02 4.40 -1.79
C TRP A 32 -22.89 4.98 -2.90
N LEU A 33 -22.29 5.32 -4.04
CA LEU A 33 -22.95 6.09 -5.10
C LEU A 33 -23.49 5.23 -6.25
N THR A 34 -22.94 4.03 -6.46
CA THR A 34 -23.37 3.15 -7.56
C THR A 34 -24.55 2.26 -7.16
N PRO A 35 -25.41 1.86 -8.12
CA PRO A 35 -26.49 0.90 -7.85
C PRO A 35 -25.94 -0.44 -7.33
N VAL A 36 -26.72 -1.14 -6.50
CA VAL A 36 -26.30 -2.37 -5.79
C VAL A 36 -25.72 -3.42 -6.75
N GLY A 37 -26.25 -3.54 -7.97
CA GLY A 37 -25.74 -4.49 -8.98
C GLY A 37 -24.30 -4.25 -9.45
N TRP A 38 -23.77 -3.04 -9.27
CA TRP A 38 -22.39 -2.70 -9.64
C TRP A 38 -21.38 -2.89 -8.50
N ARG A 39 -21.85 -3.04 -7.26
CA ARG A 39 -20.98 -3.16 -6.07
C ARG A 39 -19.97 -4.31 -6.16
N PRO A 40 -20.30 -5.52 -6.67
CA PRO A 40 -19.31 -6.58 -6.82
C PRO A 40 -18.12 -6.16 -7.68
N LEU A 41 -18.38 -5.52 -8.84
CA LEU A 41 -17.33 -5.03 -9.72
C LEU A 41 -16.46 -3.95 -9.04
N VAL A 42 -17.10 -3.00 -8.35
CA VAL A 42 -16.39 -1.92 -7.65
C VAL A 42 -15.48 -2.48 -6.55
N LEU A 43 -15.99 -3.44 -5.76
CA LEU A 43 -15.21 -4.07 -4.68
C LEU A 43 -14.06 -4.91 -5.23
N THR A 44 -14.30 -5.73 -6.26
CA THR A 44 -13.24 -6.50 -6.91
C THR A 44 -12.15 -5.59 -7.44
N ALA A 45 -12.50 -4.55 -8.21
CA ALA A 45 -11.52 -3.60 -8.73
C ALA A 45 -10.72 -2.88 -7.63
N LEU A 46 -11.37 -2.52 -6.52
CA LEU A 46 -10.70 -1.89 -5.38
C LEU A 46 -9.71 -2.84 -4.69
N LEU A 47 -10.08 -4.10 -4.47
CA LEU A 47 -9.21 -5.09 -3.82
C LEU A 47 -8.06 -5.52 -4.74
N ASP A 48 -8.32 -5.71 -6.03
CA ASP A 48 -7.30 -6.03 -7.02
C ASP A 48 -6.26 -4.91 -7.10
N TYR A 49 -6.70 -3.66 -7.18
CA TYR A 49 -5.80 -2.52 -7.19
C TYR A 49 -5.04 -2.38 -5.86
N SER A 50 -5.67 -2.70 -4.74
CA SER A 50 -5.00 -2.74 -3.44
C SER A 50 -3.85 -3.74 -3.42
N ALA A 51 -4.05 -4.94 -4.00
CA ALA A 51 -3.01 -5.96 -4.14
C ALA A 51 -1.88 -5.49 -5.06
N VAL A 52 -2.20 -4.84 -6.19
CA VAL A 52 -1.21 -4.25 -7.09
C VAL A 52 -0.34 -3.22 -6.38
N ILE A 53 -0.92 -2.32 -5.58
CA ILE A 53 -0.16 -1.29 -4.86
C ILE A 53 0.66 -1.91 -3.72
N LEU A 54 0.17 -2.93 -3.04
CA LEU A 54 0.97 -3.70 -2.08
C LEU A 54 2.19 -4.34 -2.74
N ALA A 55 2.03 -4.92 -3.94
CA ALA A 55 3.13 -5.50 -4.71
C ALA A 55 4.15 -4.45 -5.16
N PHE A 56 3.66 -3.36 -5.76
CA PHE A 56 4.50 -2.25 -6.23
C PHE A 56 5.35 -1.67 -5.10
N MET A 57 4.72 -1.41 -3.94
CA MET A 57 5.42 -0.83 -2.80
C MET A 57 6.30 -1.85 -2.06
N GLY A 58 5.84 -3.11 -1.95
CA GLY A 58 6.63 -4.21 -1.39
C GLY A 58 7.94 -4.41 -2.15
N ALA A 59 7.89 -4.38 -3.49
CA ALA A 59 9.06 -4.56 -4.34
C ALA A 59 10.20 -3.55 -4.06
N ILE A 60 9.89 -2.37 -3.51
CA ILE A 60 10.90 -1.40 -3.08
C ILE A 60 11.85 -2.02 -2.06
N HIS A 61 11.35 -2.81 -1.12
CA HIS A 61 12.18 -3.43 -0.08
C HIS A 61 13.21 -4.41 -0.63
N TRP A 62 12.87 -5.15 -1.70
CA TRP A 62 13.83 -5.99 -2.40
C TRP A 62 14.91 -5.11 -3.07
N GLY A 63 14.50 -4.01 -3.70
CA GLY A 63 15.40 -3.00 -4.25
C GLY A 63 16.35 -2.39 -3.22
N LEU A 64 15.89 -2.17 -1.99
CA LEU A 64 16.72 -1.70 -0.89
C LEU A 64 17.69 -2.79 -0.41
N ALA A 65 17.24 -4.05 -0.37
CA ALA A 65 18.08 -5.19 0.03
C ALA A 65 19.26 -5.39 -0.92
N MET A 66 19.06 -5.26 -2.24
CA MET A 66 20.12 -5.38 -3.25
C MET A 66 21.24 -4.35 -3.12
N ARG A 67 21.01 -3.26 -2.37
CA ARG A 67 21.99 -2.20 -2.14
C ARG A 67 22.73 -2.33 -0.82
N ALA A 68 22.27 -3.22 0.06
CA ALA A 68 22.93 -3.52 1.32
C ALA A 68 24.02 -4.59 1.10
N GLU A 69 25.00 -4.65 2.00
CA GLU A 69 26.00 -5.72 1.99
C GLU A 69 25.31 -7.09 2.16
N GLU A 70 25.75 -8.08 1.37
CA GLU A 70 25.08 -9.37 1.14
C GLU A 70 24.71 -10.14 2.42
N ASP A 71 25.50 -10.01 3.49
CA ASP A 71 25.32 -10.76 4.75
C ASP A 71 24.66 -9.96 5.89
N SER A 72 24.09 -8.79 5.61
CA SER A 72 23.39 -8.04 6.66
C SER A 72 22.02 -8.65 6.98
N LEU A 73 21.77 -8.94 8.27
CA LEU A 73 20.43 -9.35 8.77
C LEU A 73 19.33 -8.37 8.31
N ASN A 74 19.67 -7.08 8.18
CA ASN A 74 18.75 -6.07 7.67
C ASN A 74 18.36 -6.32 6.21
N ALA A 75 19.28 -6.72 5.32
CA ALA A 75 18.96 -7.06 3.93
C ALA A 75 17.99 -8.23 3.84
N GLN A 76 18.24 -9.30 4.60
CA GLN A 76 17.35 -10.47 4.64
C GLN A 76 15.94 -10.11 5.12
N MET A 77 15.84 -9.25 6.14
CA MET A 77 14.54 -8.75 6.61
C MET A 77 13.83 -7.91 5.53
N GLN A 78 14.55 -7.10 4.76
CA GLN A 78 13.93 -6.35 3.66
C GLN A 78 13.40 -7.27 2.56
N LEU A 79 14.09 -8.38 2.25
CA LEU A 79 13.57 -9.38 1.31
C LEU A 79 12.24 -9.96 1.78
N GLY A 80 12.12 -10.35 3.07
CA GLY A 80 10.86 -10.80 3.63
C GLY A 80 9.75 -9.73 3.56
N LEU A 81 10.08 -8.49 3.92
CA LEU A 81 9.17 -7.34 3.85
C LEU A 81 8.73 -7.00 2.42
N SER A 82 9.49 -7.43 1.41
CA SER A 82 9.12 -7.23 0.00
C SER A 82 8.07 -8.22 -0.50
N VAL A 83 8.05 -9.43 0.05
CA VAL A 83 7.22 -10.55 -0.44
C VAL A 83 5.95 -10.72 0.39
N ILE A 84 6.00 -10.50 1.70
CA ILE A 84 4.86 -10.73 2.59
C ILE A 84 3.63 -9.87 2.21
N PRO A 85 3.74 -8.54 2.01
CA PRO A 85 2.58 -7.72 1.67
C PRO A 85 1.88 -8.10 0.35
N PRO A 86 2.57 -8.29 -0.80
CA PRO A 86 1.91 -8.76 -2.01
C PRO A 86 1.26 -10.13 -1.86
N LEU A 87 1.87 -11.06 -1.14
CA LEU A 87 1.28 -12.38 -0.91
C LEU A 87 -0.02 -12.29 -0.10
N ILE A 88 -0.09 -11.41 0.90
CA ILE A 88 -1.33 -11.14 1.65
C ILE A 88 -2.41 -10.65 0.69
N GLY A 89 -2.10 -9.65 -0.16
CA GLY A 89 -3.06 -9.10 -1.12
C GLY A 89 -3.52 -10.13 -2.15
N TRP A 90 -2.57 -10.86 -2.74
CA TRP A 90 -2.85 -11.93 -3.70
C TRP A 90 -3.70 -13.04 -3.09
N ALA A 91 -3.39 -13.50 -1.88
CA ALA A 91 -4.14 -14.56 -1.21
C ALA A 91 -5.57 -14.11 -0.87
N ALA A 92 -5.73 -12.88 -0.37
CA ALA A 92 -7.06 -12.33 -0.06
C ALA A 92 -7.97 -12.31 -1.30
N VAL A 93 -7.42 -11.91 -2.46
CA VAL A 93 -8.17 -11.88 -3.73
C VAL A 93 -8.37 -13.28 -4.30
N SER A 94 -7.30 -14.08 -4.45
CA SER A 94 -7.32 -15.34 -5.20
C SER A 94 -8.13 -16.44 -4.51
N PHE A 95 -8.17 -16.45 -3.18
CA PHE A 95 -8.96 -17.40 -2.41
C PHE A 95 -10.37 -16.89 -2.11
N GLY A 96 -10.79 -15.77 -2.71
CA GLY A 96 -12.15 -15.24 -2.57
C GLY A 96 -12.50 -14.89 -1.12
N MET A 97 -11.55 -14.29 -0.38
CA MET A 97 -11.80 -13.90 1.01
C MET A 97 -13.04 -12.99 1.09
N PRO A 98 -13.97 -13.22 2.04
CA PRO A 98 -15.13 -12.36 2.20
C PRO A 98 -14.71 -10.89 2.32
N VAL A 99 -15.33 -10.01 1.53
CA VAL A 99 -14.91 -8.60 1.41
C VAL A 99 -14.88 -7.89 2.78
N ALA A 100 -15.83 -8.20 3.66
CA ALA A 100 -15.89 -7.68 5.02
C ALA A 100 -14.65 -8.02 5.87
N LEU A 101 -13.93 -9.11 5.56
CA LEU A 101 -12.66 -9.51 6.17
C LEU A 101 -11.46 -9.03 5.36
N ALA A 102 -11.54 -9.06 4.04
CA ALA A 102 -10.45 -8.67 3.15
C ALA A 102 -10.05 -7.20 3.37
N ILE A 103 -11.02 -6.28 3.49
CA ILE A 103 -10.72 -4.84 3.63
C ILE A 103 -9.87 -4.54 4.88
N PRO A 104 -10.24 -5.00 6.09
CA PRO A 104 -9.38 -4.86 7.27
C PRO A 104 -7.97 -5.45 7.08
N VAL A 105 -7.86 -6.62 6.42
CA VAL A 105 -6.57 -7.24 6.12
C VAL A 105 -5.71 -6.33 5.23
N PHE A 106 -6.28 -5.74 4.18
CA PHE A 106 -5.56 -4.77 3.33
C PHE A 106 -5.13 -3.53 4.11
N ILE A 107 -5.99 -2.98 4.98
CA ILE A 107 -5.63 -1.83 5.83
C ILE A 107 -4.42 -2.17 6.71
N LEU A 108 -4.45 -3.33 7.39
CA LEU A 108 -3.35 -3.78 8.22
C LEU A 108 -2.08 -4.03 7.42
N ALA A 109 -2.19 -4.58 6.21
CA ALA A 109 -1.05 -4.78 5.31
C ALA A 109 -0.43 -3.45 4.88
N PHE A 110 -1.23 -2.43 4.54
CA PHE A 110 -0.73 -1.09 4.20
C PHE A 110 -0.06 -0.40 5.39
N ILE A 111 -0.62 -0.53 6.58
CA ILE A 111 -0.01 -0.02 7.82
C ILE A 111 1.32 -0.74 8.10
N GLY A 112 1.34 -2.06 8.01
CA GLY A 112 2.54 -2.88 8.19
C GLY A 112 3.65 -2.51 7.22
N LEU A 113 3.31 -2.35 5.93
CA LEU A 113 4.24 -1.88 4.90
C LEU A 113 4.74 -0.46 5.18
N TYR A 114 3.89 0.46 5.68
CA TYR A 114 4.35 1.78 6.10
C TYR A 114 5.30 1.72 7.31
N LEU A 115 5.08 0.83 8.27
CA LEU A 115 6.01 0.62 9.38
C LEU A 115 7.36 0.06 8.88
N ALA A 116 7.33 -0.81 7.88
CA ALA A 116 8.50 -1.30 7.19
C ALA A 116 9.25 -0.15 6.48
N ASP A 117 8.54 0.73 5.77
CA ASP A 117 9.08 1.93 5.15
C ASP A 117 9.79 2.82 6.19
N LEU A 118 9.14 3.06 7.34
CA LEU A 118 9.72 3.86 8.44
C LEU A 118 10.97 3.21 9.03
N ARG A 119 11.01 1.88 9.12
CA ARG A 119 12.19 1.15 9.56
C ARG A 119 13.32 1.29 8.55
N ALA A 120 13.04 1.16 7.26
CA ALA A 120 14.03 1.32 6.20
C ALA A 120 14.67 2.72 6.22
N VAL A 121 13.87 3.78 6.45
CA VAL A 121 14.39 5.15 6.61
C VAL A 121 15.26 5.28 7.86
N ARG A 122 14.84 4.70 9.00
CA ARG A 122 15.63 4.73 10.25
C ARG A 122 16.98 4.01 10.14
N LEU A 123 17.04 2.94 9.35
CA LEU A 123 18.26 2.19 9.08
C LEU A 123 19.15 2.84 8.00
N GLY A 124 18.76 4.01 7.47
CA GLY A 124 19.51 4.69 6.40
C GLY A 124 19.43 4.01 5.03
N LEU A 125 18.59 2.98 4.88
CA LEU A 125 18.43 2.24 3.62
C LEU A 125 17.57 3.02 2.62
N ALA A 126 16.56 3.74 3.11
CA ALA A 126 15.67 4.59 2.33
C ALA A 126 15.92 6.08 2.63
N PRO A 127 15.70 6.98 1.65
CA PRO A 127 15.95 8.41 1.84
C PRO A 127 14.93 9.06 2.80
N ILE A 128 15.34 10.12 3.50
CA ILE A 128 14.53 10.75 4.57
C ILE A 128 13.19 11.28 4.04
N TRP A 129 13.17 11.82 2.81
CA TRP A 129 11.95 12.32 2.16
C TRP A 129 10.89 11.26 1.90
N TYR A 130 11.23 9.98 1.98
CA TYR A 130 10.28 8.90 1.73
C TYR A 130 9.17 8.86 2.78
N LYS A 131 9.48 9.14 4.06
CA LYS A 131 8.50 9.23 5.14
C LYS A 131 7.39 10.29 4.89
N PRO A 132 7.70 11.57 4.62
CA PRO A 132 6.67 12.59 4.36
C PRO A 132 5.89 12.36 3.07
N LEU A 133 6.39 11.55 2.12
CA LEU A 133 5.61 11.07 0.98
C LEU A 133 4.64 9.95 1.38
N ARG A 134 5.14 8.91 2.07
CA ARG A 134 4.36 7.69 2.36
C ARG A 134 3.25 7.92 3.37
N LYS A 135 3.50 8.70 4.42
CA LYS A 135 2.51 8.95 5.49
C LYS A 135 1.14 9.44 4.95
N PRO A 136 1.05 10.54 4.19
CA PRO A 136 -0.24 11.03 3.71
C PRO A 136 -0.91 10.05 2.74
N LEU A 137 -0.15 9.38 1.87
CA LEU A 137 -0.68 8.41 0.92
C LEU A 137 -1.27 7.18 1.64
N THR A 138 -0.54 6.61 2.60
CA THR A 138 -1.05 5.48 3.40
C THR A 138 -2.29 5.86 4.18
N VAL A 139 -2.33 7.05 4.78
CA VAL A 139 -3.53 7.56 5.48
C VAL A 139 -4.71 7.67 4.53
N ALA A 140 -4.52 8.25 3.34
CA ALA A 140 -5.58 8.38 2.34
C ALA A 140 -6.10 7.01 1.85
N VAL A 141 -5.21 6.06 1.61
CA VAL A 141 -5.56 4.67 1.26
C VAL A 141 -6.36 4.02 2.39
N SER A 142 -5.88 4.08 3.63
CA SER A 142 -6.57 3.51 4.79
C SER A 142 -7.95 4.12 5.01
N ILE A 143 -8.10 5.44 4.89
CA ILE A 143 -9.40 6.11 4.99
C ILE A 143 -10.32 5.65 3.86
N SER A 144 -9.83 5.58 2.61
CA SER A 144 -10.63 5.12 1.47
C SER A 144 -11.14 3.69 1.69
N LEU A 145 -10.27 2.79 2.16
CA LEU A 145 -10.65 1.43 2.50
C LEU A 145 -11.64 1.36 3.67
N LEU A 146 -11.47 2.18 4.71
CA LEU A 146 -12.44 2.27 5.81
C LEU A 146 -13.82 2.75 5.35
N VAL A 147 -13.87 3.74 4.45
CA VAL A 147 -15.13 4.22 3.85
C VAL A 147 -15.79 3.12 3.02
N ALA A 148 -15.02 2.37 2.22
CA ALA A 148 -15.53 1.22 1.49
C ALA A 148 -16.06 0.13 2.44
N TRP A 149 -15.34 -0.14 3.54
CA TRP A 149 -15.74 -1.13 4.54
C TRP A 149 -17.07 -0.77 5.21
N GLY A 150 -17.26 0.50 5.59
CA GLY A 150 -18.54 0.97 6.10
C GLY A 150 -19.67 0.75 5.10
N GLY A 151 -19.41 0.98 3.81
CA GLY A 151 -20.39 0.72 2.75
C GLY A 151 -20.71 -0.76 2.54
N VAL A 152 -19.80 -1.67 2.90
CA VAL A 152 -20.05 -3.12 2.87
C VAL A 152 -20.83 -3.58 4.10
N LEU A 153 -20.61 -2.98 5.27
CA LEU A 153 -21.26 -3.37 6.52
C LEU A 153 -22.68 -2.81 6.68
N LEU A 154 -22.96 -1.66 6.06
CA LEU A 154 -24.23 -0.94 6.17
C LEU A 154 -25.19 -1.19 5.00
N ALA A 155 -24.75 -1.97 4.01
CA ALA A 155 -25.46 -2.32 2.78
C ALA A 155 -26.17 -3.67 2.88
#